data_AF-A0A2V6GRQ8-F1
#
_entry.id   AF-A0A2V6GRQ8-F1
#
_cell.length_a   1.000
_cell.length_b   1.000
_cell.length_c   1.000
_cell.angle_alpha   90.00
_cell.angle_beta   90.00
_cell.angle_gamma   90.00
#
_symmetry.space_group_name_H-M   'P 1'
#
loop_
_entity.id
_entity.type
_entity.pdbx_description
1 polymer ?
#
loop_
_entity_poly.entity_id
_entity_poly.type
_entity_poly.pdbx_seq_one_letter_code
_entity_poly.pdbx_strand_id
1 'polypeptide(L)'
;ATLTVKDNTGANSSNIASVEIKAETAPDLVVSALTASNNQAKQGDKVTFTATIKNQGQASAAASKTEFLLDGATVLGLVDTPALAPGASATVSVNWLTASAKKGQHTIKATADKTNVVPESNEANNTKTITVSIQGNKT
;
A
#
# COMPACT_ATOMS: atom_id res chain seq x y z
N ALA A 1 30.16 -21.29 -9.74
CA ALA A 1 31.24 -22.27 -9.44
C ALA A 1 31.71 -22.85 -10.76
N THR A 2 33.02 -22.94 -11.00
CA THR A 2 33.59 -23.46 -12.26
C THR A 2 33.97 -24.92 -12.06
N LEU A 3 33.44 -25.83 -12.90
CA LEU A 3 33.88 -27.22 -12.92
C LEU A 3 35.04 -27.34 -13.91
N THR A 4 36.17 -27.86 -13.45
CA THR A 4 37.33 -28.16 -14.32
C THR A 4 37.43 -29.67 -14.47
N VAL A 5 37.36 -30.17 -15.71
CA VAL A 5 37.63 -31.59 -16.02
C VAL A 5 38.98 -31.66 -16.72
N LYS A 6 39.87 -32.52 -16.21
CA LYS A 6 41.21 -32.76 -16.76
C LYS A 6 41.25 -34.16 -17.37
N ASP A 7 41.58 -34.28 -18.65
CA ASP A 7 41.80 -35.60 -19.26
C ASP A 7 43.21 -36.15 -18.95
N ASN A 8 43.49 -37.41 -19.33
CA ASN A 8 44.77 -38.07 -19.01
C ASN A 8 45.99 -37.44 -19.74
N THR A 9 45.77 -36.63 -20.77
CA THR A 9 46.83 -35.92 -21.50
C THR A 9 47.13 -34.52 -20.93
N GLY A 10 46.39 -34.11 -19.90
CA GLY A 10 46.60 -32.83 -19.23
C GLY A 10 45.98 -31.62 -19.93
N ALA A 11 45.19 -31.83 -20.99
CA ALA A 11 44.40 -30.76 -21.58
C ALA A 11 43.24 -30.38 -20.64
N ASN A 12 43.07 -29.07 -20.46
CA ASN A 12 42.00 -28.52 -19.65
C ASN A 12 40.85 -28.09 -20.57
N SER A 13 39.65 -28.57 -20.31
CA SER A 13 38.44 -28.03 -20.93
C SER A 13 37.62 -27.32 -19.86
N SER A 14 37.35 -26.04 -20.07
CA SER A 14 36.42 -25.25 -19.26
C SER A 14 35.16 -25.04 -20.09
N ASN A 15 34.07 -25.72 -19.72
CA ASN A 15 32.77 -25.43 -20.28
C ASN A 15 32.08 -24.43 -19.33
N ILE A 16 31.78 -23.23 -19.82
CA ILE A 16 31.09 -22.21 -19.05
C ILE A 16 29.59 -22.39 -19.32
N ALA A 17 28.85 -22.88 -18.33
CA ALA A 17 27.40 -22.76 -18.30
C ALA A 17 27.06 -21.49 -17.50
N SER A 18 26.60 -20.45 -18.17
CA SER A 18 26.02 -19.28 -17.51
C SER A 18 24.56 -19.57 -17.13
N VAL A 19 24.23 -19.44 -15.85
CA VAL A 19 22.84 -19.38 -15.38
C VAL A 19 22.51 -17.92 -15.20
N GLU A 20 21.61 -17.39 -16.03
CA GLU A 20 21.04 -16.06 -15.81
C GLU A 20 19.93 -16.17 -14.75
N ILE A 21 20.20 -15.64 -13.56
CA ILE A 21 19.16 -15.49 -12.52
C ILE A 21 18.46 -14.16 -12.79
N LYS A 22 17.33 -14.19 -13.50
CA LYS A 22 16.46 -13.01 -13.61
C LYS A 22 15.71 -12.88 -12.28
N ALA A 23 16.06 -11.89 -11.47
CA ALA A 23 15.27 -11.55 -10.30
C ALA A 23 13.87 -11.13 -10.76
N GLU A 24 12.84 -11.84 -10.29
CA GLU A 24 11.47 -11.51 -10.60
C GLU A 24 11.11 -10.20 -9.90
N THR A 25 10.87 -9.15 -10.69
CA THR A 25 10.44 -7.86 -10.17
C THR A 25 8.96 -7.95 -9.79
N ALA A 26 8.62 -7.53 -8.58
CA ALA A 26 7.24 -7.44 -8.10
C ALA A 26 6.85 -5.98 -7.83
N PRO A 27 5.55 -5.64 -7.92
CA PRO A 27 5.04 -4.38 -7.38
C PRO A 27 5.15 -4.35 -5.84
N ASP A 28 5.07 -3.15 -5.26
CA ASP A 28 5.06 -2.93 -3.81
C ASP A 28 4.20 -1.69 -3.51
N LEU A 29 2.92 -1.89 -3.20
CA LEU A 29 1.93 -0.85 -2.97
C LEU A 29 1.91 -0.41 -1.50
N VAL A 30 2.34 0.82 -1.27
CA VAL A 30 2.31 1.44 0.06
C VAL A 30 1.33 2.59 0.13
N VAL A 31 0.70 2.78 1.30
CA VAL A 31 0.02 4.04 1.62
C VAL A 31 1.07 5.06 2.08
N SER A 32 1.70 5.73 1.11
CA SER A 32 2.78 6.69 1.34
C SER A 32 2.34 7.90 2.18
N ALA A 33 1.11 8.38 2.00
CA ALA A 33 0.52 9.47 2.78
C ALA A 33 -0.95 9.19 3.09
N LEU A 34 -1.41 9.64 4.25
CA LEU A 34 -2.81 9.64 4.65
C LEU A 34 -3.08 10.95 5.40
N THR A 35 -4.07 11.71 4.95
CA THR A 35 -4.42 13.02 5.53
C THR A 35 -5.93 13.11 5.79
N ALA A 36 -6.30 14.02 6.68
CA ALA A 36 -7.69 14.40 6.94
C ALA A 36 -7.85 15.89 6.61
N SER A 37 -8.99 16.28 6.03
CA SER A 37 -9.31 17.69 5.79
C SER A 37 -9.42 18.51 7.07
N ASN A 38 -9.84 17.87 8.17
CA ASN A 38 -9.86 18.44 9.51
C ASN A 38 -9.57 17.33 10.54
N ASN A 39 -8.50 17.49 11.33
CA ASN A 39 -8.12 16.55 12.39
C ASN A 39 -8.74 16.89 13.76
N GLN A 40 -9.48 17.99 13.87
CA GLN A 40 -10.20 18.45 15.05
C GLN A 40 -11.64 18.85 14.67
N ALA A 41 -12.36 17.91 14.06
CA ALA A 41 -13.72 18.14 13.58
C ALA A 41 -14.73 18.16 14.74
N LYS A 42 -15.84 18.86 14.55
CA LYS A 42 -17.00 18.78 15.45
C LYS A 42 -17.95 17.69 14.99
N GLN A 43 -18.86 17.27 15.87
CA GLN A 43 -19.96 16.39 15.47
C GLN A 43 -20.84 17.08 14.41
N GLY A 44 -21.11 16.38 13.32
CA GLY A 44 -21.88 16.89 12.18
C GLY A 44 -21.03 17.48 11.05
N ASP A 45 -19.74 17.69 11.28
CA ASP A 45 -18.80 18.05 10.21
C ASP A 45 -18.65 16.91 9.20
N LYS A 46 -18.24 17.28 7.99
CA LYS A 46 -17.78 16.34 6.96
C LYS A 46 -16.26 16.36 6.92
N VAL A 47 -15.64 15.23 7.26
CA VAL A 47 -14.19 15.03 7.17
C VAL A 47 -13.88 14.22 5.92
N THR A 48 -12.97 14.70 5.08
CA THR A 48 -12.47 13.94 3.92
C THR A 48 -11.12 13.34 4.28
N PHE A 49 -10.99 12.03 4.12
CA PHE A 49 -9.72 11.33 4.22
C PHE A 49 -9.14 11.09 2.84
N THR A 50 -7.85 11.35 2.69
CA THR A 50 -7.14 11.25 1.41
C THR A 50 -5.90 10.40 1.59
N ALA A 51 -5.85 9.26 0.89
CA ALA A 51 -4.70 8.36 0.87
C ALA A 51 -3.93 8.52 -0.45
N THR A 52 -2.61 8.57 -0.37
CA THR A 52 -1.71 8.50 -1.54
C THR A 52 -1.10 7.11 -1.60
N ILE A 53 -1.49 6.34 -2.60
CA ILE A 53 -0.99 5.00 -2.87
C ILE A 53 0.19 5.12 -3.81
N LYS A 54 1.32 4.53 -3.46
CA LYS A 54 2.54 4.52 -4.28
C LYS A 54 2.94 3.09 -4.57
N ASN A 55 3.28 2.81 -5.81
CA ASN A 55 4.03 1.59 -6.15
C ASN A 55 5.53 1.90 -5.99
N GLN A 56 6.17 1.43 -4.92
CA GLN A 56 7.60 1.57 -4.69
C GLN A 56 8.41 0.37 -5.17
N GLY A 57 7.74 -0.64 -5.75
CA GLY A 57 8.34 -1.82 -6.33
C GLY A 57 8.85 -1.58 -7.75
N GLN A 58 9.37 -2.66 -8.35
CA GLN A 58 10.06 -2.62 -9.65
C GLN A 58 9.20 -3.16 -10.81
N ALA A 59 7.98 -3.63 -10.54
CA ALA A 59 7.01 -4.03 -11.57
C ALA A 59 5.69 -3.26 -11.45
N SER A 60 4.91 -3.23 -12.53
CA SER A 60 3.60 -2.57 -12.54
C SER A 60 2.60 -3.30 -11.66
N ALA A 61 1.86 -2.54 -10.84
CA ALA A 61 0.71 -3.03 -10.12
C ALA A 61 -0.56 -2.90 -10.98
N ALA A 62 -1.39 -3.95 -11.02
CA ALA A 62 -2.72 -3.87 -11.62
C ALA A 62 -3.64 -2.97 -10.80
N ALA A 63 -4.81 -2.64 -11.36
CA ALA A 63 -5.83 -1.90 -10.61
C ALA A 63 -6.33 -2.73 -9.41
N SER A 64 -6.53 -2.06 -8.29
CA SER A 64 -6.93 -2.68 -7.02
C SER A 64 -7.91 -1.77 -6.27
N LYS A 65 -8.15 -2.04 -4.98
CA LYS A 65 -9.03 -1.22 -4.14
C LYS A 65 -8.37 -0.85 -2.81
N THR A 66 -8.52 0.40 -2.40
CA THR A 66 -8.07 0.89 -1.09
C THR A 66 -9.24 1.00 -0.13
N GLU A 67 -9.11 0.39 1.05
CA GLU A 67 -10.09 0.47 2.13
C GLU A 67 -9.73 1.57 3.13
N PHE A 68 -10.74 2.31 3.58
CA PHE A 68 -10.66 3.20 4.74
C PHE A 68 -11.50 2.64 5.89
N LEU A 69 -10.84 2.26 6.98
CA LEU A 69 -11.45 1.64 8.16
C LEU A 69 -11.37 2.59 9.36
N LEU A 70 -12.52 2.90 9.92
CA LEU A 70 -12.69 3.69 11.14
C LEU A 70 -12.71 2.77 12.37
N ASP A 71 -11.87 3.09 13.35
CA ASP A 71 -11.74 2.42 14.66
C ASP A 71 -11.63 0.89 14.58
N GLY A 72 -11.04 0.38 13.50
CA GLY A 72 -10.85 -1.05 13.28
C GLY A 72 -12.11 -1.85 12.96
N ALA A 73 -13.28 -1.20 12.84
CA ALA A 73 -14.56 -1.90 12.71
C ALA A 73 -15.47 -1.37 11.60
N THR A 74 -15.48 -0.06 11.33
CA THR A 74 -16.42 0.54 10.38
C THR A 74 -15.73 0.88 9.07
N VAL A 75 -16.11 0.19 7.99
CA VAL A 75 -15.63 0.52 6.65
C VAL A 75 -16.32 1.80 6.18
N LEU A 76 -15.56 2.88 6.02
CA LEU A 76 -16.05 4.14 5.48
C LEU A 76 -16.18 4.08 3.96
N GLY A 77 -15.31 3.29 3.32
CA GLY A 77 -15.36 3.08 1.88
C GLY A 77 -14.27 2.16 1.38
N LEU A 78 -14.55 1.56 0.23
CA LEU A 78 -13.63 0.76 -0.56
C LEU A 78 -13.54 1.42 -1.95
N VAL A 79 -12.43 2.11 -2.22
CA VAL A 79 -12.27 3.03 -3.36
C VAL A 79 -11.36 2.41 -4.40
N ASP A 80 -11.67 2.59 -5.69
CA ASP A 80 -10.84 2.11 -6.78
C ASP A 80 -9.48 2.81 -6.81
N THR A 81 -8.42 2.00 -6.89
CA THR A 81 -7.04 2.44 -7.11
C THR A 81 -6.64 2.00 -8.52
N PRO A 82 -6.25 2.94 -9.41
CA PRO A 82 -5.87 2.59 -10.77
C PRO A 82 -4.58 1.74 -10.79
N ALA A 83 -4.30 1.12 -11.93
CA ALA A 83 -3.00 0.49 -12.14
C ALA A 83 -1.86 1.51 -11.99
N LEU A 84 -0.75 1.08 -11.38
CA LEU A 84 0.39 1.94 -11.08
C LEU A 84 1.69 1.34 -11.63
N ALA A 85 2.34 2.07 -12.53
CA ALA A 85 3.70 1.77 -12.95
C ALA A 85 4.69 1.87 -11.76
N PRO A 86 5.89 1.27 -11.86
CA PRO A 86 6.96 1.45 -10.87
C PRO A 86 7.21 2.93 -10.56
N GLY A 87 7.26 3.29 -9.28
CA GLY A 87 7.47 4.66 -8.80
C GLY A 87 6.25 5.59 -8.89
N ALA A 88 5.18 5.19 -9.60
CA ALA A 88 3.99 6.01 -9.76
C ALA A 88 3.13 6.06 -8.49
N SER A 89 2.24 7.05 -8.41
CA SER A 89 1.31 7.21 -7.29
C SER A 89 -0.07 7.66 -7.77
N ALA A 90 -1.11 7.29 -7.00
CA ALA A 90 -2.47 7.75 -7.16
C ALA A 90 -3.05 8.19 -5.82
N THR A 91 -4.01 9.11 -5.87
CA THR A 91 -4.71 9.60 -4.69
C THR A 91 -6.16 9.11 -4.71
N VAL A 92 -6.61 8.53 -3.60
CA VAL A 92 -7.98 8.06 -3.38
C VAL A 92 -8.53 8.71 -2.11
N SER A 93 -9.85 8.91 -2.04
CA SER A 93 -10.45 9.62 -0.91
C SER A 93 -11.83 9.09 -0.53
N VAL A 94 -12.18 9.25 0.74
CA VAL A 94 -13.51 8.94 1.28
C VAL A 94 -14.00 10.07 2.17
N ASN A 95 -15.31 10.23 2.27
CA ASN A 95 -15.94 11.21 3.16
C ASN A 95 -16.52 10.52 4.39
N TRP A 96 -16.36 11.13 5.55
CA TRP A 96 -16.95 10.72 6.82
C TRP A 96 -17.83 11.83 7.37
N LEU A 97 -19.11 11.53 7.62
CA LEU A 97 -20.03 12.41 8.33
C LEU A 97 -19.97 12.09 9.82
N THR A 98 -19.52 13.05 10.62
CA THR A 98 -19.23 12.84 12.05
C THR A 98 -20.46 13.01 12.95
N ALA A 99 -21.67 13.15 12.37
CA ALA A 99 -22.91 13.38 13.12
C ALA A 99 -23.19 12.30 14.17
N SER A 100 -22.86 11.05 13.87
CA SER A 100 -23.02 9.90 14.77
C SER A 100 -21.72 9.48 15.47
N ALA A 101 -20.63 10.21 15.25
CA ALA A 101 -19.35 9.91 15.88
C ALA A 101 -19.39 10.25 17.37
N LYS A 102 -18.74 9.44 18.21
CA LYS A 102 -18.55 9.77 19.63
C LYS A 102 -17.56 10.93 19.75
N LYS A 103 -17.60 11.65 20.87
CA LYS A 103 -16.55 12.64 21.17
C LYS A 103 -15.27 11.89 21.54
N GLY A 104 -14.12 12.43 21.17
CA GLY A 104 -12.82 11.85 21.48
C GLY A 104 -11.99 11.53 20.23
N GLN A 105 -10.99 10.66 20.40
CA GLN A 105 -10.09 10.27 19.32
C GLN A 105 -10.68 9.11 18.52
N HIS A 106 -10.55 9.22 17.21
CA HIS A 106 -10.94 8.21 16.24
C HIS A 106 -9.74 7.90 15.35
N THR A 107 -9.54 6.61 15.06
CA THR A 107 -8.42 6.12 14.28
C THR A 107 -8.89 5.74 12.89
N ILE A 108 -8.20 6.26 11.88
CA ILE A 108 -8.47 5.93 10.47
C ILE A 108 -7.29 5.16 9.93
N LYS A 109 -7.55 3.96 9.46
CA LYS A 109 -6.58 3.12 8.77
C LYS A 109 -6.93 3.06 7.28
N ALA A 110 -5.98 3.42 6.43
CA ALA A 110 -6.05 3.13 5.00
C ALA A 110 -5.23 1.86 4.70
N THR A 111 -5.78 0.98 3.85
CA THR A 111 -5.11 -0.26 3.40
C THR A 111 -5.15 -0.30 1.88
N ALA A 112 -3.98 -0.21 1.24
CA ALA A 112 -3.83 -0.44 -0.20
C ALA A 112 -4.08 -1.91 -0.54
N ASP A 113 -4.58 -2.16 -1.75
CA ASP A 113 -4.99 -3.48 -2.22
C ASP A 113 -5.68 -4.36 -1.17
N LYS A 114 -6.74 -3.84 -0.56
CA LYS A 114 -7.43 -4.53 0.54
C LYS A 114 -7.92 -5.93 0.15
N THR A 115 -8.24 -6.13 -1.13
CA THR A 115 -8.72 -7.40 -1.68
C THR A 115 -7.60 -8.37 -2.05
N ASN A 116 -6.33 -7.97 -1.88
CA ASN A 116 -5.14 -8.81 -2.11
C ASN A 116 -5.11 -9.40 -3.53
N VAL A 117 -5.45 -8.59 -4.53
CA VAL A 117 -5.50 -9.02 -5.95
C VAL A 117 -4.21 -8.76 -6.70
N VAL A 118 -3.32 -7.92 -6.17
CA VAL A 118 -1.98 -7.65 -6.68
C VAL A 118 -1.00 -8.44 -5.81
N PRO A 119 -0.27 -9.43 -6.35
CA PRO A 119 0.83 -10.05 -5.62
C PRO A 119 2.01 -9.08 -5.52
N GLU A 120 2.43 -8.77 -4.31
CA GLU A 120 3.46 -7.76 -4.04
C GLU A 120 4.73 -8.37 -3.44
N SER A 121 5.83 -7.61 -3.47
CA SER A 121 7.06 -8.02 -2.79
C SER A 121 6.93 -8.01 -1.26
N ASN A 122 5.99 -7.22 -0.71
CA ASN A 122 5.78 -7.11 0.73
C ASN A 122 4.34 -6.68 1.09
N GLU A 123 3.44 -7.65 1.20
CA GLU A 123 2.04 -7.44 1.59
C GLU A 123 1.83 -6.83 3.00
N ALA A 124 2.89 -6.74 3.82
CA ALA A 124 2.80 -6.25 5.19
C ALA A 124 2.94 -4.72 5.30
N ASN A 125 3.30 -4.02 4.22
CA ASN A 125 3.57 -2.56 4.24
C ASN A 125 2.43 -1.71 3.64
N ASN A 126 1.30 -2.32 3.32
CA ASN A 126 0.19 -1.71 2.58
C ASN A 126 -0.70 -0.79 3.46
N THR A 127 -0.32 -0.51 4.70
CA THR A 127 -1.20 0.18 5.65
C THR A 127 -0.59 1.44 6.25
N LYS A 128 -1.43 2.47 6.44
CA LYS A 128 -1.09 3.68 7.19
C LYS A 128 -2.29 4.13 8.02
N THR A 129 -2.00 4.72 9.18
CA THR A 129 -3.00 5.17 10.14
C THR A 129 -2.81 6.65 10.49
N ILE A 130 -3.92 7.36 10.70
CA ILE A 130 -3.96 8.68 11.33
C ILE A 130 -5.02 8.73 12.43
N THR A 131 -4.91 9.72 13.30
CA THR A 131 -5.91 9.99 14.34
C THR A 131 -6.60 11.32 14.05
N VAL A 132 -7.91 11.36 14.24
CA VAL A 132 -8.72 12.58 14.24
C VAL A 132 -9.48 12.71 15.54
N SER A 133 -9.63 13.93 16.04
CA SER A 133 -10.38 14.23 17.25
C SER A 133 -11.75 14.80 16.88
N ILE A 134 -12.80 14.21 17.44
CA ILE A 134 -14.16 14.72 17.36
C ILE A 134 -14.50 15.49 18.64
N GLN A 135 -14.71 16.78 18.47
CA GLN A 135 -15.13 17.70 19.51
C GLN A 135 -16.66 17.70 19.62
N GLY A 136 -17.17 17.92 20.84
CA GLY A 136 -18.60 18.11 21.02
C GLY A 136 -19.08 19.41 20.38
N ASN A 137 -20.35 19.44 19.97
CA ASN A 137 -20.99 20.69 19.60
C ASN A 137 -20.90 21.68 20.77
N LYS A 138 -20.56 22.93 20.45
CA LYS A 138 -20.60 24.02 21.42
C LYS A 138 -22.07 24.17 21.82
N THR A 139 -22.40 23.79 23.05
CA THR A 139 -23.70 24.02 23.68
C THR A 139 -23.95 25.50 23.84
#